data_AF-A0A2E8Z0P7-F1
#
_entry.id   AF-A0A2E8Z0P7-F1
#
_cell.length_a   1.000
_cell.length_b   1.000
_cell.length_c   1.000
_cell.angle_alpha   90.00
_cell.angle_beta   90.00
_cell.angle_gamma   90.00
#
_symmetry.space_group_name_H-M   'P 1'
#
loop_
_entity.id
_entity.type
_entity.pdbx_description
1 polymer ?
#
loop_
_entity_poly.entity_id
_entity_poly.type
_entity_poly.pdbx_seq_one_letter_code
_entity_poly.pdbx_strand_id
1 'polypeptide(L)'
;MSTPETAPDQPGRTAPTSAWGHGLATIDASGAVLDCWFPAPATGAYDGSEAPAELAALAVADEARGVTREVRTVVLDDLAAAPTSTEDVWLRLHLLSHRLVRPHGQSLEGQFGLLANVVWTSEGPCAVAGFETTRMRLKAAGRHVAVYGVDKFPRMTDYVLPTGVRIADADRVRMGAHLAEGTTVMHEGFVNFNAGTTGSSMVEGRISAGVVVGDGSDIGGGASIMGTLSGGGKQVVSIGQRCLLGANAGIGISLGDDCVVEAGCYVTAGTKVLLKDAEGERLVKALELSGASNVLFRRNSVTGAVEAVPWKGTGIALNEALHAN
;
A
#
# COMPACT_ATOMS: atom_id res chain seq x y z
N MET A 1 0.32 38.32 -0.05
CA MET A 1 0.41 36.99 -0.67
C MET A 1 1.53 36.28 0.05
N SER A 2 1.17 35.52 1.08
CA SER A 2 2.13 34.86 1.97
C SER A 2 2.20 33.39 1.56
N THR A 3 3.39 32.94 1.20
CA THR A 3 3.76 31.54 0.99
C THR A 3 3.41 30.72 2.24
N PRO A 4 2.78 29.54 2.13
CA PRO A 4 2.66 28.64 3.25
C PRO A 4 4.01 27.96 3.49
N GLU A 5 4.59 28.21 4.67
CA GLU A 5 5.69 27.41 5.22
C GLU A 5 5.23 25.96 5.36
N THR A 6 5.85 25.05 4.60
CA THR A 6 5.85 23.62 4.90
C THR A 6 6.65 23.41 6.18
N ALA A 7 5.96 23.06 7.27
CA ALA A 7 6.61 22.72 8.53
C ALA A 7 7.53 21.49 8.35
N PRO A 8 8.76 21.52 8.87
CA PRO A 8 9.65 20.37 8.85
C PRO A 8 9.14 19.26 9.78
N ASP A 9 9.49 18.02 9.42
CA ASP A 9 9.20 16.77 10.13
C ASP A 9 9.56 16.89 11.62
N GLN A 10 8.60 16.64 12.52
CA GLN A 10 8.87 16.62 13.96
C GLN A 10 9.26 15.20 14.40
N PRO A 11 10.54 14.94 14.73
CA PRO A 11 10.94 13.70 15.38
C PRO A 11 10.41 13.70 16.82
N GLY A 12 9.34 12.94 17.10
CA GLY A 12 8.82 12.82 18.45
C GLY A 12 7.38 12.32 18.64
N ARG A 13 6.57 12.19 17.58
CA ARG A 13 5.24 11.59 17.74
C ARG A 13 5.38 10.09 17.92
N THR A 14 5.22 9.59 19.14
CA THR A 14 5.11 8.16 19.42
C THR A 14 4.03 7.58 18.52
N ALA A 15 4.31 6.44 17.87
CA ALA A 15 3.32 5.75 17.06
C ALA A 15 2.05 5.52 17.90
N PRO A 16 0.85 5.72 17.32
CA PRO A 16 -0.39 5.49 18.05
C PRO A 16 -0.41 4.03 18.52
N THR A 17 -0.78 3.81 19.78
CA THR A 17 -0.87 2.47 20.36
C THR A 17 -2.27 1.91 20.25
N SER A 18 -3.30 2.74 20.22
CA SER A 18 -4.70 2.34 20.14
C SER A 18 -5.44 3.10 19.05
N ALA A 19 -6.59 2.58 18.65
CA ALA A 19 -7.47 3.19 17.67
C ALA A 19 -8.92 2.74 17.87
N TRP A 20 -9.85 3.46 17.26
CA TRP A 20 -11.25 3.09 17.27
C TRP A 20 -11.98 3.67 16.07
N GLY A 21 -13.21 3.21 15.84
CA GLY A 21 -14.10 3.80 14.87
C GLY A 21 -15.51 3.22 14.91
N HIS A 22 -16.48 4.04 14.51
CA HIS A 22 -17.81 3.56 14.18
C HIS A 22 -17.83 3.13 12.72
N GLY A 23 -18.11 1.86 12.48
CA GLY A 23 -18.15 1.25 11.17
C GLY A 23 -19.54 0.77 10.79
N LEU A 24 -19.80 0.66 9.49
CA LEU A 24 -20.98 0.01 8.92
C LEU A 24 -20.53 -1.33 8.31
N ALA A 25 -20.87 -2.42 8.97
CA ALA A 25 -20.53 -3.77 8.51
C ALA A 25 -21.60 -4.30 7.57
N THR A 26 -21.23 -4.85 6.40
CA THR A 26 -22.13 -5.65 5.56
C THR A 26 -21.96 -7.12 5.89
N ILE A 27 -23.05 -7.77 6.30
CA ILE A 27 -23.06 -9.14 6.82
C ILE A 27 -23.93 -10.00 5.90
N ASP A 28 -23.41 -11.15 5.46
CA ASP A 28 -24.17 -12.08 4.65
C ASP A 28 -25.13 -12.97 5.46
N ALA A 29 -25.96 -13.76 4.78
CA ALA A 29 -26.93 -14.65 5.41
C ALA A 29 -26.29 -15.75 6.30
N SER A 30 -24.99 -16.00 6.21
CA SER A 30 -24.25 -16.93 7.08
C SER A 30 -23.71 -16.25 8.35
N GLY A 31 -23.83 -14.93 8.44
CA GLY A 31 -23.24 -14.12 9.52
C GLY A 31 -21.80 -13.68 9.24
N ALA A 32 -21.26 -13.95 8.05
CA ALA A 32 -19.91 -13.53 7.69
C ALA A 32 -19.90 -12.03 7.34
N VAL A 33 -18.94 -11.30 7.92
CA VAL A 33 -18.70 -9.89 7.57
C VAL A 33 -17.98 -9.85 6.22
N LEU A 34 -18.63 -9.28 5.21
CA LEU A 34 -18.07 -9.08 3.88
C LEU A 34 -17.16 -7.85 3.85
N ASP A 35 -17.64 -6.75 4.44
CA ASP A 35 -16.87 -5.53 4.61
C ASP A 35 -17.28 -4.74 5.86
N CYS A 36 -16.46 -3.76 6.24
CA CYS A 36 -16.83 -2.77 7.25
C CYS A 36 -16.24 -1.41 6.88
N TRP A 37 -17.10 -0.41 6.64
CA TRP A 37 -16.70 0.95 6.28
C TRP A 37 -16.65 1.85 7.52
N PHE A 38 -15.50 2.47 7.78
CA PHE A 38 -15.30 3.43 8.87
C PHE A 38 -15.13 4.84 8.29
N PRO A 39 -16.15 5.71 8.36
CA PRO A 39 -16.07 7.05 7.75
C PRO A 39 -15.06 7.97 8.45
N ALA A 40 -14.89 7.81 9.76
CA ALA A 40 -14.06 8.66 10.61
C ALA A 40 -13.33 7.82 11.69
N PRO A 41 -12.39 6.94 11.31
CA PRO A 41 -11.55 6.25 12.28
C PRO A 41 -10.66 7.24 13.02
N ALA A 42 -10.30 6.92 14.26
CA ALA A 42 -9.46 7.75 15.11
C ALA A 42 -8.40 6.92 15.82
N THR A 43 -7.25 7.54 16.13
CA THR A 43 -6.21 6.96 16.98
C THR A 43 -6.34 7.48 18.41
N GLY A 44 -5.96 6.66 19.39
CA GLY A 44 -6.08 6.97 20.81
C GLY A 44 -7.22 6.20 21.48
N ALA A 45 -7.47 6.51 22.75
CA ALA A 45 -8.56 5.90 23.51
C ALA A 45 -9.93 6.26 22.90
N TYR A 46 -10.85 5.30 22.92
CA TYR A 46 -12.24 5.55 22.57
C TYR A 46 -12.84 6.59 23.53
N ASP A 47 -13.47 7.61 22.96
CA ASP A 47 -14.02 8.74 23.70
C ASP A 47 -15.43 8.50 24.26
N GLY A 48 -16.02 7.34 23.98
CA GLY A 48 -17.38 6.99 24.39
C GLY A 48 -18.47 7.66 23.55
N SER A 49 -18.11 8.29 22.42
CA SER A 49 -19.07 8.92 21.51
C SER A 49 -20.02 7.88 20.88
N GLU A 50 -21.24 8.29 20.58
CA GLU A 50 -22.17 7.43 19.85
C GLU A 50 -21.91 7.51 18.35
N ALA A 51 -22.29 6.45 17.63
CA ALA A 51 -22.19 6.44 16.19
C ALA A 51 -23.04 7.57 15.56
N PRO A 52 -22.54 8.25 14.50
CA PRO A 52 -23.29 9.31 13.83
C PRO A 52 -24.66 8.81 13.34
N ALA A 53 -25.68 9.67 13.45
CA ALA A 53 -27.05 9.32 13.07
C ALA A 53 -27.16 8.96 11.58
N GLU A 54 -26.36 9.61 10.73
CA GLU A 54 -26.28 9.34 9.30
C GLU A 54 -25.74 7.93 9.02
N LEU A 55 -24.79 7.45 9.82
CA LEU A 55 -24.26 6.09 9.72
C LEU A 55 -25.32 5.07 10.17
N ALA A 56 -26.00 5.36 11.28
CA ALA A 56 -27.09 4.52 11.79
C ALA A 56 -28.25 4.38 10.77
N ALA A 57 -28.56 5.45 10.03
CA ALA A 57 -29.60 5.42 9.00
C ALA A 57 -29.28 4.47 7.82
N LEU A 58 -28.01 4.10 7.62
CA LEU A 58 -27.58 3.16 6.57
C LEU A 58 -27.70 1.68 6.97
N ALA A 59 -27.94 1.40 8.26
CA ALA A 59 -28.05 0.05 8.81
C ALA A 59 -29.40 -0.60 8.46
N VAL A 60 -29.56 -0.94 7.18
CA VAL A 60 -30.77 -1.59 6.65
C VAL A 60 -30.41 -2.81 5.81
N ALA A 61 -31.32 -3.79 5.79
CA ALA A 61 -31.20 -4.99 4.99
C ALA A 61 -31.30 -4.71 3.47
N ASP A 62 -30.69 -5.59 2.68
CA ASP A 62 -30.83 -5.65 1.22
C ASP A 62 -31.21 -7.08 0.84
N GLU A 63 -32.51 -7.33 0.67
CA GLU A 63 -33.07 -8.66 0.38
C GLU A 63 -32.57 -9.24 -0.95
N ALA A 64 -32.31 -8.39 -1.94
CA ALA A 64 -31.86 -8.82 -3.26
C ALA A 64 -30.43 -9.35 -3.19
N ARG A 65 -29.56 -8.71 -2.40
CA ARG A 65 -28.23 -9.22 -2.08
C ARG A 65 -28.24 -10.35 -1.05
N GLY A 66 -29.23 -10.37 -0.17
CA GLY A 66 -29.29 -11.28 0.98
C GLY A 66 -28.27 -10.91 2.05
N VAL A 67 -28.14 -9.60 2.33
CA VAL A 67 -27.21 -9.07 3.34
C VAL A 67 -27.94 -8.10 4.28
N THR A 68 -27.39 -7.95 5.47
CA THR A 68 -27.81 -6.93 6.45
C THR A 68 -26.64 -5.97 6.71
N ARG A 69 -26.94 -4.70 6.94
CA ARG A 69 -25.93 -3.72 7.37
C ARG A 69 -26.15 -3.36 8.83
N GLU A 70 -25.08 -3.37 9.61
CA GLU A 70 -25.13 -3.09 11.04
C GLU A 70 -24.04 -2.09 11.43
N VAL A 71 -24.36 -1.16 12.33
CA VAL A 71 -23.35 -0.29 12.93
C VAL A 71 -22.56 -1.07 13.98
N ARG A 72 -21.24 -0.97 13.92
CA ARG A 72 -20.29 -1.57 14.86
C ARG A 72 -19.33 -0.51 15.36
N THR A 73 -19.21 -0.34 16.68
CA THR A 73 -18.08 0.38 17.26
C THR A 73 -16.95 -0.62 17.47
N VAL A 74 -15.80 -0.37 16.85
CA VAL A 74 -14.59 -1.19 17.01
C VAL A 74 -13.55 -0.40 17.76
N VAL A 75 -12.95 -1.02 18.77
CA VAL A 75 -11.88 -0.45 19.59
C VAL A 75 -10.71 -1.41 19.57
N LEU A 76 -9.52 -0.88 19.26
CA LEU A 76 -8.25 -1.58 19.22
C LEU A 76 -7.38 -0.99 20.34
N ASP A 77 -7.18 -1.74 21.41
CA ASP A 77 -6.37 -1.28 22.55
C ASP A 77 -4.87 -1.28 22.24
N ASP A 78 -4.44 -2.19 21.36
CA ASP A 78 -3.05 -2.36 20.95
C ASP A 78 -2.93 -2.64 19.44
N LEU A 79 -2.38 -1.67 18.71
CA LEU A 79 -2.08 -1.79 17.30
C LEU A 79 -0.89 -2.72 17.02
N ALA A 80 -0.04 -3.03 18.00
CA ALA A 80 1.01 -4.03 17.85
C ALA A 80 0.49 -5.47 17.95
N ALA A 81 -0.64 -5.69 18.63
CA ALA A 81 -1.29 -6.99 18.68
C ALA A 81 -1.87 -7.37 17.31
N ALA A 82 -1.85 -8.67 16.99
CA ALA A 82 -2.45 -9.21 15.78
C ALA A 82 -3.97 -8.98 15.78
N PRO A 83 -4.60 -8.68 14.62
CA PRO A 83 -6.03 -8.54 14.53
C PRO A 83 -6.75 -9.84 14.94
N THR A 84 -7.92 -9.70 15.58
CA THR A 84 -8.68 -10.85 16.11
C THR A 84 -10.03 -11.07 15.43
N SER A 85 -10.52 -10.09 14.66
CA SER A 85 -11.78 -10.19 13.91
C SER A 85 -11.68 -9.57 12.51
N THR A 86 -12.72 -9.75 11.69
CA THR A 86 -12.81 -9.12 10.37
C THR A 86 -12.87 -7.59 10.50
N GLU A 87 -13.70 -7.06 11.40
CA GLU A 87 -13.87 -5.62 11.61
C GLU A 87 -12.60 -4.94 12.14
N ASP A 88 -11.82 -5.66 12.95
CA ASP A 88 -10.48 -5.25 13.40
C ASP A 88 -9.54 -5.03 12.21
N VAL A 89 -9.44 -6.02 11.30
CA VAL A 89 -8.65 -5.87 10.06
C VAL A 89 -9.14 -4.68 9.24
N TRP A 90 -10.45 -4.53 9.06
CA TRP A 90 -11.00 -3.40 8.30
C TRP A 90 -10.64 -2.05 8.92
N LEU A 91 -10.72 -1.90 10.24
CA LEU A 91 -10.30 -0.66 10.91
C LEU A 91 -8.82 -0.39 10.67
N ARG A 92 -7.95 -1.41 10.80
CA ARG A 92 -6.51 -1.27 10.51
C ARG A 92 -6.24 -0.83 9.08
N LEU A 93 -6.93 -1.38 8.09
CA LEU A 93 -6.80 -0.95 6.69
C LEU A 93 -7.24 0.52 6.51
N HIS A 94 -8.31 0.95 7.20
CA HIS A 94 -8.72 2.36 7.20
C HIS A 94 -7.67 3.27 7.83
N LEU A 95 -7.04 2.87 8.95
CA LEU A 95 -5.99 3.67 9.58
C LEU A 95 -4.81 3.94 8.64
N LEU A 96 -4.45 2.97 7.78
CA LEU A 96 -3.43 3.16 6.73
C LEU A 96 -3.90 4.15 5.66
N SER A 97 -5.08 3.93 5.08
CA SER A 97 -5.58 4.73 3.95
C SER A 97 -6.03 6.15 4.35
N HIS A 98 -6.44 6.35 5.60
CA HIS A 98 -6.65 7.68 6.20
C HIS A 98 -5.33 8.39 6.59
N ARG A 99 -4.18 7.71 6.44
CA ARG A 99 -2.84 8.21 6.85
C ARG A 99 -2.70 8.47 8.36
N LEU A 100 -3.52 7.81 9.18
CA LEU A 100 -3.43 7.88 10.64
C LEU A 100 -2.27 7.01 11.16
N VAL A 101 -2.00 5.92 10.45
CA VAL A 101 -0.89 4.99 10.67
C VAL A 101 -0.09 4.87 9.38
N ARG A 102 1.25 4.92 9.46
CA ARG A 102 2.13 4.67 8.31
C ARG A 102 2.26 3.15 8.07
N PRO A 103 2.63 2.70 6.85
CA PRO A 103 2.99 1.31 6.64
C PRO A 103 3.96 0.78 7.70
N HIS A 104 3.74 -0.45 8.17
CA HIS A 104 4.43 -1.11 9.30
C HIS A 104 4.23 -0.48 10.68
N GLY A 105 3.36 0.52 10.82
CA GLY A 105 3.02 1.14 12.10
C GLY A 105 1.99 0.38 12.94
N GLN A 106 1.53 -0.78 12.48
CA GLN A 106 0.58 -1.67 13.16
C GLN A 106 0.78 -3.11 12.68
N SER A 107 0.35 -4.09 13.49
CA SER A 107 0.31 -5.49 13.08
C SER A 107 -0.87 -5.77 12.14
N LEU A 108 -0.60 -6.57 11.12
CA LEU A 108 -1.57 -7.15 10.19
C LEU A 108 -1.36 -8.67 10.09
N GLU A 109 -0.73 -9.27 11.10
CA GLU A 109 -0.45 -10.70 11.13
C GLU A 109 -1.74 -11.51 11.08
N GLY A 110 -1.79 -12.55 10.24
CA GLY A 110 -2.97 -13.42 10.13
C GLY A 110 -4.19 -12.82 9.41
N GLN A 111 -4.15 -11.55 8.97
CA GLN A 111 -5.33 -10.85 8.42
C GLN A 111 -6.05 -11.61 7.29
N PHE A 112 -5.33 -12.35 6.45
CA PHE A 112 -5.91 -13.08 5.32
C PHE A 112 -6.88 -14.18 5.75
N GLY A 113 -6.69 -14.75 6.95
CA GLY A 113 -7.59 -15.73 7.55
C GLY A 113 -8.87 -15.12 8.10
N LEU A 114 -8.90 -13.80 8.33
CA LEU A 114 -10.03 -13.06 8.90
C LEU A 114 -10.91 -12.40 7.84
N LEU A 115 -10.36 -12.12 6.65
CA LEU A 115 -11.11 -11.49 5.55
C LEU A 115 -11.89 -12.51 4.72
N ALA A 116 -13.17 -12.24 4.45
CA ALA A 116 -13.95 -13.01 3.49
C ALA A 116 -13.43 -12.77 2.06
N ASN A 117 -13.53 -13.77 1.18
CA ASN A 117 -13.43 -13.52 -0.26
C ASN A 117 -14.78 -13.00 -0.74
N VAL A 118 -14.82 -11.84 -1.40
CA VAL A 118 -16.06 -11.11 -1.68
C VAL A 118 -16.20 -10.88 -3.18
N VAL A 119 -17.44 -10.89 -3.68
CA VAL A 119 -17.76 -10.38 -5.02
C VAL A 119 -18.08 -8.89 -4.90
N TRP A 120 -17.18 -8.04 -5.37
CA TRP A 120 -17.32 -6.59 -5.34
C TRP A 120 -18.15 -6.13 -6.53
N THR A 121 -19.31 -5.53 -6.29
CA THR A 121 -20.25 -5.19 -7.36
C THR A 121 -20.68 -3.73 -7.33
N SER A 122 -21.32 -3.27 -8.41
CA SER A 122 -22.02 -1.98 -8.47
C SER A 122 -23.12 -1.82 -7.41
N GLU A 123 -23.58 -2.92 -6.81
CA GLU A 123 -24.62 -2.97 -5.79
C GLU A 123 -24.06 -3.15 -4.37
N GLY A 124 -22.72 -3.08 -4.22
CA GLY A 124 -22.01 -3.35 -2.97
C GLY A 124 -21.48 -4.78 -2.86
N PRO A 125 -20.90 -5.16 -1.71
CA PRO A 125 -20.32 -6.48 -1.51
C PRO A 125 -21.41 -7.57 -1.51
N CYS A 126 -21.09 -8.70 -2.12
CA CYS A 126 -21.91 -9.90 -2.13
C CYS A 126 -21.06 -11.12 -1.76
N ALA A 127 -21.68 -12.10 -1.08
CA ALA A 127 -21.04 -13.38 -0.83
C ALA A 127 -20.72 -14.12 -2.14
N VAL A 128 -19.60 -14.83 -2.18
CA VAL A 128 -19.23 -15.70 -3.32
C VAL A 128 -20.19 -16.87 -3.43
N ALA A 129 -20.53 -17.49 -2.30
CA ALA A 129 -21.48 -18.59 -2.27
C ALA A 129 -22.88 -18.13 -2.69
N GLY A 130 -23.45 -18.79 -3.70
CA GLY A 130 -24.80 -18.47 -4.19
C GLY A 130 -24.91 -17.18 -5.01
N PHE A 131 -23.78 -16.58 -5.43
CA PHE A 131 -23.80 -15.28 -6.11
C PHE A 131 -24.66 -15.25 -7.37
N GLU A 132 -24.75 -16.32 -8.17
CA GLU A 132 -25.59 -16.31 -9.37
C GLU A 132 -27.10 -16.25 -9.03
N THR A 133 -27.53 -16.82 -7.91
CA THR A 133 -28.90 -16.63 -7.40
C THR A 133 -29.11 -15.19 -6.93
N THR A 134 -28.12 -14.60 -6.25
CA THR A 134 -28.11 -13.16 -5.93
C THR A 134 -28.21 -12.30 -7.18
N ARG A 135 -27.46 -12.62 -8.24
CA ARG A 135 -27.51 -11.92 -9.53
C ARG A 135 -28.90 -12.00 -10.17
N MET A 136 -29.57 -13.16 -10.11
CA MET A 136 -30.94 -13.29 -10.58
C MET A 136 -31.90 -12.41 -9.79
N ARG A 137 -31.80 -12.39 -8.45
CA ARG A 137 -32.62 -11.51 -7.59
C ARG A 137 -32.41 -10.03 -7.90
N LEU A 138 -31.16 -9.59 -8.06
CA LEU A 138 -30.83 -8.22 -8.44
C LEU A 138 -31.44 -7.84 -9.79
N LYS A 139 -31.29 -8.70 -10.81
CA LYS A 139 -31.88 -8.48 -12.14
C LYS A 139 -33.42 -8.46 -12.11
N ALA A 140 -34.03 -9.36 -11.35
CA ALA A 140 -35.49 -9.40 -11.17
C ALA A 140 -36.02 -8.12 -10.49
N ALA A 141 -35.24 -7.52 -9.59
CA ALA A 141 -35.53 -6.23 -8.98
C ALA A 141 -35.22 -5.03 -9.90
N GLY A 142 -34.87 -5.25 -11.16
CA GLY A 142 -34.54 -4.18 -12.13
C GLY A 142 -33.17 -3.51 -11.89
N ARG A 143 -32.32 -4.07 -11.02
CA ARG A 143 -31.00 -3.54 -10.70
C ARG A 143 -29.96 -4.05 -11.70
N HIS A 144 -29.07 -3.16 -12.14
CA HIS A 144 -27.96 -3.52 -13.02
C HIS A 144 -26.72 -3.84 -12.21
N VAL A 145 -26.28 -5.09 -12.25
CA VAL A 145 -25.12 -5.57 -11.51
C VAL A 145 -23.90 -5.75 -12.41
N ALA A 146 -22.86 -4.97 -12.15
CA ALA A 146 -21.51 -5.16 -12.66
C ALA A 146 -20.62 -5.74 -11.57
N VAL A 147 -19.71 -6.67 -11.92
CA VAL A 147 -18.72 -7.21 -10.98
C VAL A 147 -17.39 -6.52 -11.29
N TYR A 148 -16.85 -5.81 -10.30
CA TYR A 148 -15.55 -5.13 -10.41
C TYR A 148 -14.38 -6.06 -10.08
N GLY A 149 -14.59 -6.99 -9.15
CA GLY A 149 -13.57 -7.96 -8.76
C GLY A 149 -14.09 -9.03 -7.82
N VAL A 150 -13.30 -10.09 -7.66
CA VAL A 150 -13.54 -11.14 -6.66
C VAL A 150 -12.26 -11.32 -5.85
N ASP A 151 -12.20 -10.71 -4.67
CA ASP A 151 -10.99 -10.64 -3.85
C ASP A 151 -11.36 -10.35 -2.38
N LYS A 152 -10.39 -10.52 -1.48
CA LYS A 152 -10.46 -10.14 -0.06
C LYS A 152 -10.26 -8.64 0.18
N PHE A 153 -9.63 -7.93 -0.77
CA PHE A 153 -9.36 -6.49 -0.67
C PHE A 153 -10.14 -5.73 -1.74
N PRO A 154 -10.93 -4.72 -1.36
CA PRO A 154 -11.58 -3.84 -2.33
C PRO A 154 -10.63 -2.72 -2.79
N ARG A 155 -11.17 -1.83 -3.61
CA ARG A 155 -10.55 -0.56 -4.00
C ARG A 155 -10.58 0.42 -2.83
N MET A 156 -9.49 1.14 -2.60
CA MET A 156 -9.38 2.10 -1.51
C MET A 156 -10.42 3.23 -1.61
N THR A 157 -10.64 3.75 -2.82
CA THR A 157 -11.48 4.93 -3.07
C THR A 157 -12.97 4.69 -2.83
N ASP A 158 -13.39 3.42 -2.72
CA ASP A 158 -14.76 3.07 -2.36
C ASP A 158 -15.02 3.29 -0.85
N TYR A 159 -13.96 3.51 -0.05
CA TYR A 159 -14.01 3.69 1.41
C TYR A 159 -13.47 5.06 1.83
N VAL A 160 -12.34 5.48 1.27
CA VAL A 160 -11.68 6.75 1.58
C VAL A 160 -10.92 7.31 0.37
N LEU A 161 -11.07 8.62 0.16
CA LEU A 161 -10.25 9.39 -0.77
C LEU A 161 -9.38 10.36 0.03
N PRO A 162 -8.10 10.05 0.31
CA PRO A 162 -7.23 10.94 1.06
C PRO A 162 -7.03 12.26 0.29
N THR A 163 -6.90 13.37 1.01
CA THR A 163 -6.74 14.69 0.38
C THR A 163 -5.37 14.82 -0.31
N GLY A 164 -5.34 15.63 -1.38
CA GLY A 164 -4.09 16.00 -2.06
C GLY A 164 -3.46 14.88 -2.91
N VAL A 165 -4.24 13.85 -3.26
CA VAL A 165 -3.78 12.75 -4.12
C VAL A 165 -4.55 12.74 -5.44
N ARG A 166 -3.96 12.13 -6.47
CA ARG A 166 -4.66 11.77 -7.72
C ARG A 166 -4.49 10.29 -8.00
N ILE A 167 -5.56 9.63 -8.43
CA ILE A 167 -5.56 8.23 -8.82
C ILE A 167 -6.28 8.16 -10.17
N ALA A 168 -5.56 7.83 -11.23
CA ALA A 168 -6.11 7.84 -12.59
C ALA A 168 -6.98 6.59 -12.86
N ASP A 169 -6.58 5.44 -12.34
CA ASP A 169 -7.36 4.20 -12.32
C ASP A 169 -7.45 3.69 -10.89
N ALA A 170 -8.64 3.84 -10.28
CA ALA A 170 -8.88 3.50 -8.89
C ALA A 170 -8.90 2.00 -8.62
N ASP A 171 -9.07 1.17 -9.66
CA ASP A 171 -9.07 -0.30 -9.52
C ASP A 171 -7.68 -0.82 -9.07
N ARG A 172 -6.63 -0.01 -9.20
CA ARG A 172 -5.24 -0.38 -8.93
C ARG A 172 -4.70 0.07 -7.58
N VAL A 173 -5.54 0.64 -6.71
CA VAL A 173 -5.16 1.04 -5.36
C VAL A 173 -6.03 0.28 -4.36
N ARG A 174 -5.43 -0.70 -3.68
CA ARG A 174 -6.15 -1.52 -2.70
C ARG A 174 -6.41 -0.76 -1.42
N MET A 175 -7.51 -1.08 -0.76
CA MET A 175 -7.75 -0.63 0.61
C MET A 175 -6.59 -1.06 1.53
N GLY A 176 -6.12 -0.14 2.37
CA GLY A 176 -4.89 -0.28 3.14
C GLY A 176 -3.63 0.26 2.46
N ALA A 177 -3.71 0.77 1.23
CA ALA A 177 -2.64 1.58 0.64
C ALA A 177 -2.54 2.92 1.38
N HIS A 178 -1.31 3.43 1.55
CA HIS A 178 -1.03 4.73 2.16
C HIS A 178 -0.45 5.68 1.10
N LEU A 179 -1.22 6.70 0.69
CA LEU A 179 -0.79 7.67 -0.32
C LEU A 179 -0.61 9.06 0.32
N ALA A 180 0.64 9.47 0.53
CA ALA A 180 0.93 10.79 1.07
C ALA A 180 0.48 11.91 0.11
N GLU A 181 0.23 13.10 0.67
CA GLU A 181 -0.13 14.29 -0.11
C GLU A 181 0.92 14.59 -1.20
N GLY A 182 0.45 15.00 -2.39
CA GLY A 182 1.28 15.17 -3.58
C GLY A 182 1.41 13.90 -4.43
N THR A 183 1.03 12.72 -3.91
CA THR A 183 1.11 11.48 -4.68
C THR A 183 0.15 11.47 -5.86
N THR A 184 0.67 11.10 -7.03
CA THR A 184 -0.13 10.77 -8.21
C THR A 184 0.09 9.31 -8.59
N VAL A 185 -0.97 8.51 -8.57
CA VAL A 185 -0.99 7.16 -9.15
C VAL A 185 -1.58 7.24 -10.55
N MET A 186 -0.76 6.99 -11.57
CA MET A 186 -1.20 6.95 -12.97
C MET A 186 -1.80 5.58 -13.31
N HIS A 187 -2.38 5.45 -14.51
CA HIS A 187 -3.14 4.26 -14.92
C HIS A 187 -2.37 2.93 -14.81
N GLU A 188 -1.04 2.92 -15.01
CA GLU A 188 -0.22 1.70 -14.86
C GLU A 188 0.28 1.51 -13.42
N GLY A 189 0.17 2.55 -12.60
CA GLY A 189 0.50 2.54 -11.19
C GLY A 189 -0.34 1.53 -10.42
N PHE A 190 0.27 0.86 -9.45
CA PHE A 190 -0.44 -0.04 -8.54
C PHE A 190 0.14 0.09 -7.13
N VAL A 191 -0.72 0.16 -6.13
CA VAL A 191 -0.31 0.20 -4.72
C VAL A 191 -1.13 -0.81 -3.91
N ASN A 192 -0.40 -1.71 -3.25
CA ASN A 192 -1.01 -2.74 -2.41
C ASN A 192 -1.28 -2.25 -0.98
N PHE A 193 -1.87 -3.10 -0.14
CA PHE A 193 -2.06 -2.80 1.28
C PHE A 193 -0.71 -2.73 2.04
N ASN A 194 -0.71 -1.99 3.15
CA ASN A 194 0.48 -1.77 3.99
C ASN A 194 1.69 -1.31 3.17
N ALA A 195 1.45 -0.50 2.15
CA ALA A 195 2.43 -0.04 1.19
C ALA A 195 2.04 1.35 0.67
N GLY A 196 2.97 2.00 0.00
CA GLY A 196 2.72 3.26 -0.70
C GLY A 196 3.80 4.30 -0.45
N THR A 197 3.39 5.56 -0.35
CA THR A 197 4.29 6.72 -0.39
C THR A 197 4.27 7.47 0.94
N THR A 198 5.42 8.03 1.34
CA THR A 198 5.55 8.87 2.54
C THR A 198 5.71 10.35 2.24
N GLY A 199 5.75 10.74 0.96
CA GLY A 199 5.75 12.11 0.47
C GLY A 199 5.19 12.22 -0.95
N SER A 200 5.55 13.28 -1.66
CA SER A 200 5.13 13.51 -3.04
C SER A 200 5.85 12.55 -3.98
N SER A 201 5.10 11.79 -4.78
CA SER A 201 5.66 10.79 -5.71
C SER A 201 4.81 10.65 -6.97
N MET A 202 5.45 10.43 -8.11
CA MET A 202 4.79 9.89 -9.30
C MET A 202 4.84 8.36 -9.29
N VAL A 203 3.68 7.70 -9.33
CA VAL A 203 3.57 6.24 -9.29
C VAL A 203 2.90 5.74 -10.56
N GLU A 204 3.72 5.23 -11.48
CA GLU A 204 3.31 4.65 -12.76
C GLU A 204 3.69 3.16 -12.86
N GLY A 205 4.37 2.62 -11.83
CA GLY A 205 4.70 1.21 -11.68
C GLY A 205 4.04 0.57 -10.45
N ARG A 206 4.51 -0.62 -10.08
CA ARG A 206 3.88 -1.48 -9.05
C ARG A 206 4.64 -1.42 -7.73
N ILE A 207 3.95 -0.97 -6.68
CA ILE A 207 4.39 -0.97 -5.29
C ILE A 207 3.78 -2.19 -4.57
N SER A 208 4.60 -3.20 -4.30
CA SER A 208 4.18 -4.44 -3.63
C SER A 208 3.80 -4.22 -2.16
N ALA A 209 3.07 -5.16 -1.55
CA ALA A 209 2.69 -5.07 -0.14
C ALA A 209 3.93 -4.96 0.76
N GLY A 210 3.87 -4.08 1.76
CA GLY A 210 5.00 -3.73 2.63
C GLY A 210 5.96 -2.70 2.05
N VAL A 211 5.97 -2.44 0.74
CA VAL A 211 6.94 -1.52 0.15
C VAL A 211 6.60 -0.07 0.49
N VAL A 212 7.59 0.68 0.95
CA VAL A 212 7.49 2.12 1.22
C VAL A 212 8.38 2.88 0.23
N VAL A 213 7.82 3.93 -0.36
CA VAL A 213 8.50 4.85 -1.28
C VAL A 213 8.63 6.23 -0.63
N GLY A 214 9.86 6.72 -0.53
CA GLY A 214 10.21 8.01 0.06
C GLY A 214 9.80 9.22 -0.78
N ASP A 215 9.88 10.38 -0.16
CA ASP A 215 9.53 11.66 -0.77
C ASP A 215 10.37 11.99 -2.02
N GLY A 216 9.70 12.54 -3.04
CA GLY A 216 10.30 12.92 -4.32
C GLY A 216 10.74 11.75 -5.20
N SER A 217 10.42 10.51 -4.84
CA SER A 217 10.76 9.33 -5.63
C SER A 217 9.70 9.02 -6.68
N ASP A 218 10.15 8.75 -7.91
CA ASP A 218 9.30 8.47 -9.06
C ASP A 218 9.45 7.01 -9.52
N ILE A 219 8.31 6.33 -9.64
CA ILE A 219 8.20 4.93 -10.07
C ILE A 219 7.67 4.91 -11.50
N GLY A 220 8.56 4.86 -12.48
CA GLY A 220 8.20 4.99 -13.90
C GLY A 220 7.28 3.89 -14.43
N GLY A 221 6.67 4.17 -15.59
CA GLY A 221 5.62 3.34 -16.20
C GLY A 221 5.98 1.86 -16.27
N GLY A 222 5.17 0.99 -15.65
CA GLY A 222 5.36 -0.46 -15.68
C GLY A 222 6.52 -0.98 -14.82
N ALA A 223 7.24 -0.12 -14.10
CA ALA A 223 8.31 -0.53 -13.21
C ALA A 223 7.83 -1.48 -12.09
N SER A 224 8.73 -2.31 -11.58
CA SER A 224 8.44 -3.33 -10.58
C SER A 224 9.25 -3.12 -9.31
N ILE A 225 8.59 -2.90 -8.17
CA ILE A 225 9.25 -3.00 -6.87
C ILE A 225 8.89 -4.35 -6.25
N MET A 226 9.89 -5.21 -6.09
CA MET A 226 9.70 -6.60 -5.70
C MET A 226 9.19 -6.70 -4.25
N GLY A 227 8.06 -7.37 -4.05
CA GLY A 227 7.63 -7.81 -2.73
C GLY A 227 8.40 -9.05 -2.28
N THR A 228 8.21 -9.44 -1.02
CA THR A 228 8.85 -10.64 -0.41
C THR A 228 8.63 -11.93 -1.22
N LEU A 229 7.48 -12.05 -1.90
CA LEU A 229 7.10 -13.26 -2.66
C LEU A 229 7.79 -13.40 -4.03
N SER A 230 8.45 -12.37 -4.56
CA SER A 230 8.86 -12.33 -5.97
C SER A 230 10.34 -12.64 -6.23
N GLY A 231 11.16 -12.96 -5.21
CA GLY A 231 12.58 -13.24 -5.42
C GLY A 231 13.38 -13.90 -4.29
N GLY A 232 12.74 -14.74 -3.47
CA GLY A 232 13.44 -15.64 -2.52
C GLY A 232 13.99 -14.97 -1.26
N GLY A 233 13.74 -13.68 -1.04
CA GLY A 233 14.12 -12.94 0.16
C GLY A 233 12.97 -12.80 1.17
N LYS A 234 13.29 -12.83 2.46
CA LYS A 234 12.33 -12.50 3.55
C LYS A 234 12.20 -11.00 3.82
N GLN A 235 13.08 -10.18 3.24
CA GLN A 235 13.17 -8.75 3.53
C GLN A 235 12.19 -7.95 2.68
N VAL A 236 11.51 -7.01 3.32
CA VAL A 236 10.63 -6.04 2.67
C VAL A 236 11.50 -4.94 2.06
N VAL A 237 11.32 -4.69 0.75
CA VAL A 237 12.06 -3.66 0.02
C VAL A 237 11.50 -2.28 0.33
N SER A 238 12.38 -1.29 0.48
CA SER A 238 12.03 0.14 0.58
C SER A 238 12.79 0.96 -0.45
N ILE A 239 12.19 2.05 -0.91
CA ILE A 239 12.83 3.05 -1.78
C ILE A 239 12.96 4.34 -0.96
N GLY A 240 14.17 4.88 -0.86
CA GLY A 240 14.42 6.15 -0.19
C GLY A 240 13.86 7.35 -0.96
N GLN A 241 14.42 8.52 -0.69
CA GLN A 241 13.99 9.80 -1.26
C GLN A 241 14.66 10.08 -2.61
N ARG A 242 13.99 10.85 -3.47
CA ARG A 242 14.53 11.35 -4.76
C ARG A 242 15.10 10.25 -5.67
N CYS A 243 14.57 9.04 -5.55
CA CYS A 243 14.91 7.93 -6.43
C CYS A 243 14.15 8.01 -7.75
N LEU A 244 14.71 7.43 -8.80
CA LEU A 244 14.03 7.28 -10.09
C LEU A 244 14.13 5.83 -10.57
N LEU A 245 12.99 5.15 -10.66
CA LEU A 245 12.91 3.87 -11.35
C LEU A 245 12.43 4.15 -12.77
N GLY A 246 13.27 3.90 -13.77
CA GLY A 246 12.90 4.07 -15.16
C GLY A 246 11.73 3.17 -15.58
N ALA A 247 11.06 3.53 -16.67
CA ALA A 247 9.97 2.73 -17.21
C ALA A 247 10.38 1.27 -17.45
N ASN A 248 9.53 0.32 -17.09
CA ASN A 248 9.77 -1.13 -17.15
C ASN A 248 11.04 -1.60 -16.41
N ALA A 249 11.63 -0.78 -15.54
CA ALA A 249 12.70 -1.23 -14.66
C ALA A 249 12.16 -2.19 -13.58
N GLY A 250 13.06 -2.84 -12.87
CA GLY A 250 12.70 -3.60 -11.67
C GLY A 250 13.78 -3.57 -10.62
N ILE A 251 13.36 -3.55 -9.35
CA ILE A 251 14.29 -3.54 -8.22
C ILE A 251 13.83 -4.55 -7.15
N GLY A 252 14.76 -5.41 -6.75
CA GLY A 252 14.56 -6.45 -5.74
C GLY A 252 15.44 -6.32 -4.51
N ILE A 253 16.00 -5.12 -4.28
CA ILE A 253 16.76 -4.72 -3.09
C ILE A 253 16.24 -3.36 -2.61
N SER A 254 16.48 -2.99 -1.36
CA SER A 254 16.17 -1.63 -0.92
C SER A 254 17.12 -0.63 -1.59
N LEU A 255 16.61 0.57 -1.86
CA LEU A 255 17.42 1.71 -2.27
C LEU A 255 17.44 2.72 -1.13
N GLY A 256 18.61 3.32 -0.88
CA GLY A 256 18.72 4.54 -0.09
C GLY A 256 18.17 5.73 -0.87
N ASP A 257 18.78 6.89 -0.68
CA ASP A 257 18.37 8.12 -1.34
C ASP A 257 19.13 8.35 -2.66
N ASP A 258 18.53 9.13 -3.56
CA ASP A 258 19.17 9.62 -4.79
C ASP A 258 19.68 8.49 -5.71
N CYS A 259 18.99 7.35 -5.73
CA CYS A 259 19.31 6.21 -6.60
C CYS A 259 18.51 6.23 -7.91
N VAL A 260 19.09 5.68 -8.97
CA VAL A 260 18.44 5.57 -10.28
C VAL A 260 18.55 4.14 -10.79
N VAL A 261 17.46 3.59 -11.32
CA VAL A 261 17.46 2.33 -12.07
C VAL A 261 17.07 2.64 -13.51
N GLU A 262 17.96 2.30 -14.44
CA GLU A 262 17.72 2.48 -15.88
C GLU A 262 16.42 1.80 -16.32
N ALA A 263 15.71 2.44 -17.27
CA ALA A 263 14.54 1.85 -17.92
C ALA A 263 14.85 0.46 -18.50
N GLY A 264 13.95 -0.49 -18.28
CA GLY A 264 14.10 -1.89 -18.72
C GLY A 264 15.17 -2.70 -17.97
N CYS A 265 15.91 -2.11 -17.02
CA CYS A 265 16.87 -2.83 -16.19
C CYS A 265 16.18 -3.42 -14.96
N TYR A 266 16.22 -4.74 -14.81
CA TYR A 266 15.78 -5.42 -13.60
C TYR A 266 16.99 -5.86 -12.75
N VAL A 267 17.09 -5.31 -11.53
CA VAL A 267 18.13 -5.64 -10.55
C VAL A 267 17.51 -6.48 -9.43
N THR A 268 17.77 -7.78 -9.43
CA THR A 268 17.37 -8.70 -8.35
C THR A 268 18.45 -8.73 -7.27
N ALA A 269 18.13 -9.19 -6.06
CA ALA A 269 19.13 -9.37 -4.99
C ALA A 269 20.33 -10.26 -5.40
N GLY A 270 20.09 -11.25 -6.27
CA GLY A 270 21.10 -12.16 -6.79
C GLY A 270 21.86 -11.66 -8.01
N THR A 271 21.43 -10.55 -8.62
CA THR A 271 22.08 -9.98 -9.81
C THR A 271 23.53 -9.65 -9.49
N LYS A 272 24.46 -10.15 -10.29
CA LYS A 272 25.87 -9.75 -10.23
C LYS A 272 26.02 -8.40 -10.91
N VAL A 273 26.48 -7.42 -10.16
CA VAL A 273 26.68 -6.05 -10.62
C VAL A 273 28.16 -5.72 -10.64
N LEU A 274 28.62 -5.15 -11.74
CA LEU A 274 29.96 -4.56 -11.84
C LEU A 274 29.89 -3.19 -11.16
N LEU A 275 30.31 -3.16 -9.91
CA LEU A 275 30.43 -1.94 -9.13
C LEU A 275 31.65 -1.17 -9.62
N LYS A 276 31.46 0.11 -9.95
CA LYS A 276 32.53 1.03 -10.36
C LYS A 276 32.49 2.23 -9.45
N ASP A 277 33.35 2.25 -8.45
CA ASP A 277 33.46 3.30 -7.44
C ASP A 277 34.87 3.94 -7.47
N ALA A 278 35.21 4.74 -6.47
CA ALA A 278 36.52 5.40 -6.39
C ALA A 278 37.65 4.39 -6.11
N GLU A 279 37.30 3.24 -5.54
CA GLU A 279 38.19 2.14 -5.18
C GLU A 279 38.50 1.21 -6.36
N GLY A 280 37.70 1.29 -7.44
CA GLY A 280 37.94 0.62 -8.71
C GLY A 280 36.73 -0.16 -9.22
N GLU A 281 36.99 -1.23 -9.97
CA GLU A 281 35.94 -2.12 -10.48
C GLU A 281 35.93 -3.45 -9.72
N ARG A 282 34.76 -3.84 -9.20
CA ARG A 282 34.57 -5.14 -8.54
C ARG A 282 33.19 -5.74 -8.81
N LEU A 283 33.13 -7.07 -8.89
CA LEU A 283 31.88 -7.79 -9.12
C LEU A 283 31.26 -8.20 -7.77
N VAL A 284 30.11 -7.61 -7.42
CA VAL A 284 29.37 -7.89 -6.17
C VAL A 284 27.96 -8.40 -6.46
N LYS A 285 27.27 -9.00 -5.47
CA LYS A 285 25.82 -9.20 -5.59
C LYS A 285 25.12 -7.86 -5.31
N ALA A 286 24.04 -7.56 -6.03
CA ALA A 286 23.26 -6.35 -5.79
C ALA A 286 22.77 -6.24 -4.33
N LEU A 287 22.50 -7.36 -3.66
CA LEU A 287 22.13 -7.38 -2.23
C LEU A 287 23.14 -6.65 -1.33
N GLU A 288 24.43 -6.66 -1.67
CA GLU A 288 25.47 -5.94 -0.91
C GLU A 288 25.33 -4.41 -1.02
N LEU A 289 24.56 -3.92 -1.99
CA LEU A 289 24.24 -2.51 -2.20
C LEU A 289 22.86 -2.14 -1.66
N SER A 290 22.17 -3.06 -0.98
CA SER A 290 20.82 -2.79 -0.46
C SER A 290 20.85 -1.66 0.58
N GLY A 291 20.05 -0.63 0.34
CA GLY A 291 19.99 0.59 1.16
C GLY A 291 21.09 1.61 0.88
N ALA A 292 21.98 1.35 -0.08
CA ALA A 292 22.98 2.34 -0.50
C ALA A 292 22.31 3.52 -1.21
N SER A 293 22.90 4.70 -1.03
CA SER A 293 22.46 5.96 -1.66
C SER A 293 23.39 6.36 -2.82
N ASN A 294 22.91 7.22 -3.71
CA ASN A 294 23.64 7.76 -4.86
C ASN A 294 24.13 6.71 -5.88
N VAL A 295 23.36 5.65 -6.08
CA VAL A 295 23.69 4.57 -7.04
C VAL A 295 22.86 4.67 -8.31
N LEU A 296 23.52 4.71 -9.47
CA LEU A 296 22.91 4.43 -10.77
C LEU A 296 23.13 2.96 -11.14
N PHE A 297 22.04 2.21 -11.22
CA PHE A 297 22.02 0.87 -11.81
C PHE A 297 21.67 0.95 -13.29
N ARG A 298 22.54 0.42 -14.15
CA ARG A 298 22.33 0.39 -15.61
C ARG A 298 22.85 -0.89 -16.23
N ARG A 299 22.37 -1.23 -17.42
CA ARG A 299 22.93 -2.26 -18.28
C ARG A 299 23.82 -1.60 -19.32
N ASN A 300 25.10 -1.94 -19.32
CA ASN A 300 26.01 -1.52 -20.37
C ASN A 300 25.56 -2.14 -21.70
N SER A 301 25.18 -1.30 -22.67
CA SER A 301 24.63 -1.76 -23.95
C SER A 301 25.66 -2.41 -24.87
N VAL A 302 26.95 -2.22 -24.63
CA VAL A 302 28.04 -2.84 -25.41
C VAL A 302 28.40 -4.21 -24.85
N THR A 303 28.52 -4.33 -23.51
CA THR A 303 28.98 -5.56 -22.87
C THR A 303 27.86 -6.44 -22.33
N GLY A 304 26.65 -5.89 -22.16
CA GLY A 304 25.51 -6.54 -21.52
C GLY A 304 25.60 -6.60 -19.99
N ALA A 305 26.72 -6.18 -19.39
CA ALA A 305 26.93 -6.21 -17.95
C ALA A 305 25.98 -5.24 -17.23
N VAL A 306 25.44 -5.68 -16.09
CA VAL A 306 24.76 -4.76 -15.16
C VAL A 306 25.83 -4.06 -14.33
N GLU A 307 25.82 -2.73 -14.34
CA GLU A 307 26.77 -1.87 -13.64
C GLU A 307 26.06 -1.12 -12.52
N ALA A 308 26.79 -0.86 -11.43
CA ALA A 308 26.41 0.07 -10.38
C ALA A 308 27.48 1.17 -10.31
N VAL A 309 27.10 2.42 -10.53
CA VAL A 309 28.03 3.57 -10.63
C VAL A 309 27.52 4.76 -9.79
N PRO A 310 28.38 5.69 -9.34
CA PRO A 310 27.95 6.92 -8.68
C PRO A 310 27.02 7.75 -9.58
N TRP A 311 25.97 8.34 -8.98
CA TRP A 311 24.99 9.16 -9.72
C TRP A 311 25.30 10.67 -9.71
N LYS A 312 25.19 11.35 -8.56
CA LYS A 312 25.30 12.82 -8.43
C LYS A 312 26.56 13.29 -7.66
N GLY A 313 27.57 12.44 -7.50
CA GLY A 313 28.79 12.77 -6.74
C GLY A 313 29.94 11.79 -6.97
N THR A 314 31.03 11.95 -6.22
CA THR A 314 32.28 11.18 -6.37
C THR A 314 32.28 9.79 -5.71
N GLY A 315 31.12 9.26 -5.30
CA GLY A 315 31.07 7.94 -4.65
C GLY A 315 29.67 7.40 -4.39
N ILE A 316 29.62 6.13 -4.03
CA ILE A 316 28.41 5.41 -3.58
C ILE A 316 28.45 5.36 -2.05
N ALA A 317 27.40 5.86 -1.39
CA ALA A 317 27.31 5.81 0.06
C ALA A 317 26.73 4.45 0.48
N LEU A 318 27.63 3.52 0.85
CA LEU A 318 27.24 2.22 1.41
C LEU A 318 26.75 2.40 2.85
N ASN A 319 25.79 1.58 3.25
CA ASN A 319 25.33 1.54 4.63
C ASN A 319 26.49 1.10 5.55
N GLU A 320 26.90 1.96 6.50
CA GLU A 320 28.02 1.72 7.41
C GLU A 320 27.89 0.40 8.20
N ALA A 321 26.65 -0.09 8.39
CA ALA A 321 26.34 -1.35 9.06
C ALA A 321 26.89 -2.60 8.33
N LEU A 322 27.25 -2.52 7.05
CA LEU A 322 27.86 -3.64 6.30
C LEU A 322 29.36 -3.80 6.56
N HIS A 323 30.01 -2.81 7.18
CA HIS A 323 31.46 -2.78 7.43
C HIS A 323 31.84 -2.84 8.91
N ALA A 324 30.86 -2.88 9.82
CA ALA A 324 31.08 -3.16 11.23
C ALA A 324 31.08 -4.68 11.47
N ASN A 325 32.27 -5.26 11.63
CA ASN A 325 32.46 -6.61 12.18
C ASN A 325 32.49 -6.57 13.71
#